data_AF-A0A9D7V7X9-F1
#
_entry.id   AF-A0A9D7V7X9-F1
#
_cell.length_a   1.000
_cell.length_b   1.000
_cell.length_c   1.000
_cell.angle_alpha   90.00
_cell.angle_beta   90.00
_cell.angle_gamma   90.00
#
_symmetry.space_group_name_H-M   'P 1'
#
loop_
_entity.id
_entity.type
_entity.pdbx_description
1 polymer ?
#
loop_
_entity_poly.entity_id
_entity_poly.type
_entity_poly.pdbx_seq_one_letter_code
_entity_poly.pdbx_strand_id
1 'polypeptide(L)'
;MARRKRTSVVLEKAVRRAAGINSIASNLDLGNGLTLPAFSSLIEKMRTRENAYNSALSSLDKLYREMLETENELGDMTEHMLMAVGTRYGKSSVEYGMAGGVPKNKRRKGLRGESPTFKADESSFVASVQSKNGKETATTS
;
A
#
# COMPACT_ATOMS: atom_id res chain seq x y z
N MET A 1 -11.78 3.83 -0.19
CA MET A 1 -13.06 3.48 0.47
C MET A 1 -13.07 4.06 1.88
N ALA A 2 -14.23 4.41 2.43
CA ALA A 2 -14.33 4.95 3.78
C ALA A 2 -14.02 3.86 4.83
N ARG A 3 -13.23 4.20 5.85
CA ARG A 3 -12.87 3.28 6.93
C ARG A 3 -14.09 3.04 7.83
N ARG A 4 -14.25 1.81 8.33
CA ARG A 4 -15.38 1.46 9.20
C ARG A 4 -15.21 2.11 10.58
N LYS A 5 -16.24 2.85 11.00
CA LYS A 5 -16.31 3.43 12.35
C LYS A 5 -16.42 2.33 13.41
N ARG A 6 -15.83 2.57 14.58
CA ARG A 6 -15.87 1.64 15.72
C ARG A 6 -17.21 1.73 16.41
N THR A 7 -17.78 0.56 16.73
CA THR A 7 -18.93 0.41 17.63
C THR A 7 -18.54 -0.49 18.81
N SER A 8 -18.85 -0.08 20.03
CA SER A 8 -18.54 -0.84 21.26
C SER A 8 -19.74 -1.63 21.77
N VAL A 9 -19.68 -2.96 21.66
CA VAL A 9 -20.69 -3.86 22.26
C VAL A 9 -20.73 -3.74 23.79
N VAL A 10 -19.59 -3.43 24.41
CA VAL A 10 -19.50 -3.22 25.86
C VAL A 10 -20.29 -1.98 26.27
N LEU A 11 -20.22 -0.91 25.49
CA LEU A 11 -20.97 0.32 25.74
C LEU A 11 -22.49 0.06 25.66
N GLU A 12 -22.95 -0.66 24.64
CA GLU A 12 -24.37 -1.03 24.52
C GLU A 12 -24.85 -1.85 25.72
N LYS A 13 -24.06 -2.85 26.15
CA LYS A 13 -24.37 -3.64 27.34
C LYS A 13 -24.37 -2.78 28.60
N ALA A 14 -23.44 -1.85 28.74
CA ALA A 14 -23.36 -0.96 29.90
C ALA A 14 -24.58 -0.04 30.00
N VAL A 15 -25.01 0.56 28.88
CA VAL A 15 -26.21 1.40 28.82
C VAL A 15 -27.47 0.61 29.20
N ARG A 16 -27.65 -0.60 28.65
CA ARG A 16 -28.78 -1.47 29.01
C ARG A 16 -28.80 -1.82 30.50
N ARG A 17 -27.63 -2.15 31.07
CA ARG A 17 -27.51 -2.41 32.51
C ARG A 17 -27.79 -1.18 33.35
N ALA A 18 -27.29 -0.01 32.96
CA ALA A 18 -27.56 1.24 33.66
C ALA A 18 -29.07 1.54 33.73
N ALA A 19 -29.80 1.35 32.62
CA ALA A 19 -31.25 1.49 32.60
C ALA A 19 -31.96 0.50 33.53
N GLY A 20 -31.52 -0.76 33.56
CA GLY A 20 -32.04 -1.77 34.49
C GLY A 20 -31.78 -1.39 35.96
N ILE A 21 -30.57 -0.96 36.29
CA ILE A 21 -30.20 -0.55 37.65
C ILE A 21 -31.02 0.68 38.08
N ASN A 22 -31.20 1.65 37.17
CA ASN A 22 -31.98 2.86 37.44
C ASN A 22 -33.46 2.55 37.76
N SER A 23 -34.01 1.46 37.19
CA SER A 23 -35.38 1.02 37.48
C SER A 23 -35.54 0.41 38.88
N ILE A 24 -34.46 -0.08 39.48
CA ILE A 24 -34.45 -0.65 40.83
C ILE A 24 -34.41 0.50 41.86
N ALA A 25 -33.43 1.39 41.71
CA ALA A 25 -33.30 2.59 42.52
C ALA A 25 -32.46 3.64 41.78
N SER A 26 -32.90 4.90 41.80
CA SER A 26 -32.25 6.02 41.10
C SER A 26 -30.90 6.42 41.69
N ASN A 27 -30.66 6.09 42.96
CA ASN A 27 -29.45 6.40 43.71
C ASN A 27 -28.78 5.15 44.27
N LEU A 28 -28.87 4.01 43.54
CA LEU A 28 -28.29 2.76 43.99
C LEU A 28 -26.77 2.89 44.25
N ASP A 29 -26.40 2.56 45.48
CA ASP A 29 -25.02 2.43 45.94
C ASP A 29 -24.81 0.99 46.44
N LEU A 30 -23.89 0.28 45.78
CA LEU A 30 -23.54 -1.09 46.11
C LEU A 30 -22.28 -1.17 47.01
N GLY A 31 -21.78 -0.02 47.48
CA GLY A 31 -20.53 0.09 48.22
C GLY A 31 -19.29 0.02 47.31
N ASN A 32 -18.10 0.22 47.87
CA ASN A 32 -16.82 0.20 47.15
C ASN A 32 -16.76 1.11 45.90
N GLY A 33 -17.53 2.20 45.88
CA GLY A 33 -17.59 3.13 44.74
C GLY A 33 -18.39 2.59 43.53
N LEU A 34 -19.08 1.47 43.67
CA LEU A 34 -20.03 0.94 42.68
C LEU A 34 -21.37 1.66 42.80
N THR A 35 -21.37 2.94 42.40
CA THR A 35 -22.56 3.78 42.40
C THR A 35 -23.09 3.99 40.98
N LEU A 36 -24.40 4.15 40.83
CA LEU A 36 -25.01 4.46 39.54
C LEU A 36 -24.46 5.76 38.89
N PRO A 37 -24.19 6.86 39.64
CA PRO A 37 -23.54 8.04 39.10
C PRO A 37 -22.12 7.77 38.56
N ALA A 38 -21.31 7.00 39.29
CA ALA A 38 -19.96 6.64 38.83
C ALA A 38 -20.01 5.80 37.54
N PHE A 39 -20.96 4.86 37.47
CA PHE A 39 -21.17 4.04 36.28
C PHE A 39 -21.63 4.86 35.07
N SER A 40 -22.58 5.78 35.26
CA SER A 40 -23.06 6.70 34.21
C SER A 40 -21.94 7.60 33.69
N SER A 41 -21.11 8.16 34.59
CA SER A 41 -19.94 8.97 34.20
C SER A 41 -18.95 8.17 33.34
N LEU A 42 -18.71 6.90 33.67
CA LEU A 42 -17.84 6.03 32.88
C LEU A 42 -18.44 5.73 31.49
N ILE A 43 -19.76 5.52 31.40
CA ILE A 43 -20.48 5.33 30.13
C ILE A 43 -20.33 6.57 29.25
N GLU A 44 -20.51 7.77 29.79
CA GLU A 44 -20.35 9.03 29.05
C GLU A 44 -18.90 9.25 28.60
N LYS A 45 -17.94 8.96 29.48
CA LYS A 45 -16.51 9.01 29.14
C LYS A 45 -16.15 8.03 28.01
N MET A 46 -16.76 6.85 27.97
CA MET A 46 -16.57 5.92 26.87
C MET A 46 -17.22 6.39 25.58
N ARG A 47 -18.46 6.91 25.63
CA ARG A 47 -19.16 7.50 24.48
C ARG A 47 -18.37 8.63 23.83
N THR A 48 -17.91 9.58 24.64
CA THR A 48 -17.13 10.74 24.17
C THR A 48 -15.85 10.30 23.47
N ARG A 49 -15.12 9.31 24.03
CA ARG A 49 -13.91 8.75 23.40
C ARG A 49 -14.21 8.03 22.09
N GLU A 50 -15.29 7.25 22.03
CA GLU A 50 -15.70 6.54 20.82
C GLU A 50 -16.10 7.51 19.70
N ASN A 51 -16.85 8.56 20.05
CA ASN A 51 -17.20 9.63 19.12
C ASN A 51 -15.97 10.39 18.62
N ALA A 52 -15.05 10.78 19.52
CA ALA A 52 -13.81 11.45 19.15
C ALA A 52 -12.96 10.60 18.19
N TYR A 53 -12.83 9.29 18.47
CA TYR A 53 -12.14 8.36 17.58
C TYR A 53 -12.80 8.29 16.20
N ASN A 54 -14.12 8.13 16.15
CA ASN A 54 -14.86 8.03 14.90
C ASN A 54 -14.82 9.32 14.07
N SER A 55 -14.81 10.48 14.73
CA SER A 55 -14.64 11.79 14.08
C SER A 55 -13.22 11.96 13.52
N ALA A 56 -12.19 11.58 14.29
CA ALA A 56 -10.80 11.61 13.82
C ALA A 56 -10.57 10.69 12.63
N LEU A 57 -11.26 9.54 12.59
CA LEU A 57 -11.20 8.61 11.47
C LEU A 57 -11.86 9.20 10.21
N SER A 58 -12.96 9.96 10.36
CA SER A 58 -13.56 10.71 9.25
C SER A 58 -12.68 11.85 8.75
N SER A 59 -11.98 12.58 9.64
CA SER A 59 -11.05 13.63 9.21
C SER A 59 -9.81 13.05 8.51
N LEU A 60 -9.32 11.89 8.97
CA LEU A 60 -8.24 11.16 8.28
C LEU A 60 -8.65 10.74 6.86
N ASP A 61 -9.86 10.21 6.70
CA ASP A 61 -10.37 9.82 5.38
C ASP A 61 -10.50 11.03 4.44
N LYS A 62 -10.83 12.22 4.97
CA LYS A 62 -10.83 13.46 4.19
C LYS A 62 -9.43 13.84 3.74
N LEU A 63 -8.47 13.93 4.68
CA LEU A 63 -7.08 14.26 4.37
C LEU A 63 -6.46 13.31 3.36
N TYR A 64 -6.78 12.02 3.47
CA TYR A 64 -6.29 11.02 2.52
C TYR A 64 -6.82 11.23 1.10
N ARG A 65 -8.08 11.66 0.95
CA ARG A 65 -8.64 11.99 -0.37
C ARG A 65 -8.00 13.24 -0.97
N GLU A 66 -7.85 14.29 -0.16
CA GLU A 66 -7.20 15.53 -0.59
C GLU A 66 -5.76 15.25 -1.06
N MET A 67 -5.02 14.39 -0.33
CA MET A 67 -3.69 13.96 -0.74
C MET A 67 -3.71 13.24 -2.10
N LEU A 68 -4.62 12.27 -2.30
CA LEU A 68 -4.73 11.56 -3.58
C LEU A 68 -5.14 12.48 -4.75
N GLU A 69 -6.03 13.44 -4.50
CA GLU A 69 -6.40 14.45 -5.49
C GLU A 69 -5.18 15.28 -5.90
N THR A 70 -4.41 15.78 -4.92
CA THR A 70 -3.17 16.53 -5.20
C THR A 70 -2.10 15.68 -5.88
N GLU A 71 -2.02 14.38 -5.57
CA GLU A 71 -1.09 13.45 -6.21
C GLU A 71 -1.43 13.27 -7.70
N ASN A 72 -2.72 13.16 -8.02
CA ASN A 72 -3.17 13.07 -9.42
C ASN A 72 -2.90 14.37 -10.18
N GLU A 73 -3.23 15.53 -9.60
CA GLU A 73 -2.96 16.84 -10.22
C GLU A 73 -1.47 17.06 -10.45
N LEU A 74 -0.63 16.65 -9.49
CA LEU A 74 0.82 16.70 -9.62
C LEU A 74 1.30 15.77 -10.73
N GLY A 75 0.75 14.56 -10.83
CA GLY A 75 1.01 13.62 -11.92
C GLY A 75 0.78 14.26 -13.28
N ASP A 76 -0.42 14.78 -13.51
CA ASP A 76 -0.80 15.46 -14.76
C ASP A 76 0.15 16.64 -15.07
N MET A 77 0.44 17.46 -14.06
CA MET A 77 1.34 18.60 -14.22
C MET A 77 2.76 18.17 -14.59
N THR A 78 3.29 17.09 -13.98
CA THR A 78 4.63 16.59 -14.30
C THR A 78 4.71 16.09 -15.75
N GLU A 79 3.68 15.42 -16.24
CA GLU A 79 3.59 15.01 -17.65
C GLU A 79 3.53 16.22 -18.58
N HIS A 80 2.68 17.21 -18.26
CA HIS A 80 2.55 18.44 -19.01
C HIS A 80 3.87 19.20 -19.09
N MET A 81 4.60 19.32 -17.97
CA MET A 81 5.91 19.98 -17.92
C MET A 81 6.94 19.24 -18.78
N LEU A 82 7.01 17.91 -18.68
CA LEU A 82 7.91 17.11 -19.51
C LEU A 82 7.58 17.25 -21.01
N MET A 83 6.30 17.24 -21.37
CA MET A 83 5.86 17.49 -22.73
C MET A 83 6.21 18.89 -23.21
N ALA A 84 6.03 19.92 -22.38
CA ALA A 84 6.39 21.31 -22.69
C ALA A 84 7.89 21.49 -22.92
N VAL A 85 8.75 20.82 -22.14
CA VAL A 85 10.20 20.78 -22.42
C VAL A 85 10.46 20.14 -23.79
N GLY A 86 9.76 19.04 -24.09
CA GLY A 86 9.86 18.37 -25.38
C GLY A 86 9.35 19.19 -26.58
N THR A 87 8.38 20.09 -26.39
CA THR A 87 7.91 21.02 -27.45
C THR A 87 8.85 22.21 -27.62
N ARG A 88 9.42 22.73 -26.53
CA ARG A 88 10.34 23.89 -26.53
C ARG A 88 11.73 23.54 -27.10
N TYR A 89 12.34 22.47 -26.62
CA TYR A 89 13.73 22.10 -26.96
C TYR A 89 13.81 20.92 -27.94
N GLY A 90 12.70 20.19 -28.12
CA GLY A 90 12.62 19.01 -28.98
C GLY A 90 12.86 17.71 -28.21
N LYS A 91 12.15 16.65 -28.59
CA LYS A 91 12.22 15.33 -27.92
C LYS A 91 13.55 14.59 -28.11
N SER A 92 14.47 15.08 -28.93
CA SER A 92 15.83 14.54 -29.12
C SER A 92 16.91 15.33 -28.38
N SER A 93 16.51 16.41 -27.69
CA SER A 93 17.44 17.32 -27.04
C SER A 93 18.00 16.74 -25.74
N VAL A 94 19.10 17.31 -25.27
CA VAL A 94 19.73 16.91 -24.00
C VAL A 94 18.86 17.34 -22.83
N GLU A 95 18.23 18.52 -22.93
CA GLU A 95 17.33 19.13 -21.94
C GLU A 95 16.10 18.25 -21.67
N TYR A 96 15.52 17.64 -22.71
CA TYR A 96 14.44 16.68 -22.55
C TYR A 96 14.89 15.44 -21.75
N GLY A 97 16.13 15.01 -21.94
CA GLY A 97 16.78 13.97 -21.13
C GLY A 97 16.99 14.38 -19.68
N MET A 98 17.46 15.61 -19.47
CA MET A 98 17.69 16.19 -18.14
C MET A 98 16.39 16.37 -17.35
N ALA A 99 15.28 16.66 -18.03
CA ALA A 99 13.94 16.74 -17.44
C ALA A 99 13.34 15.36 -17.08
N GLY A 100 14.09 14.26 -17.26
CA GLY A 100 13.65 12.90 -16.95
C GLY A 100 13.01 12.14 -18.11
N GLY A 101 12.92 12.75 -19.29
CA GLY A 101 12.46 12.06 -20.51
C GLY A 101 13.53 11.17 -21.12
N VAL A 102 13.15 10.23 -21.98
CA VAL A 102 14.11 9.45 -22.79
C VAL A 102 14.20 10.08 -24.20
N PRO A 103 15.34 10.70 -24.57
CA PRO A 103 15.52 11.34 -25.87
C PRO A 103 15.29 10.39 -27.04
N LYS A 104 14.64 10.87 -28.10
CA LYS A 104 14.22 10.06 -29.27
C LYS A 104 15.39 9.34 -29.96
N ASN A 105 16.57 9.96 -29.98
CA ASN A 105 17.81 9.38 -30.52
C ASN A 105 18.40 8.25 -29.65
N LYS A 106 18.10 8.23 -28.35
CA LYS A 106 18.53 7.19 -27.39
C LYS A 106 17.48 6.10 -27.16
N ARG A 107 16.26 6.27 -27.67
CA ARG A 107 15.23 5.23 -27.63
C ARG A 107 15.68 4.06 -28.51
N ARG A 108 15.86 2.88 -27.92
CA ARG A 108 16.15 1.65 -28.69
C ARG A 108 15.01 1.43 -29.68
N LYS A 109 15.31 1.50 -30.98
CA LYS A 109 14.38 1.14 -32.05
C LYS A 109 14.29 -0.38 -32.05
N GLY A 110 13.45 -0.94 -31.17
CA GLY A 110 13.12 -2.35 -31.25
C GLY A 110 12.50 -2.58 -32.62
N LEU A 111 13.23 -3.25 -33.51
CA LEU A 111 12.63 -3.86 -34.69
C LEU A 111 11.60 -4.85 -34.14
N ARG A 112 10.32 -4.47 -34.18
CA ARG A 112 9.24 -5.43 -33.96
C ARG A 112 9.34 -6.45 -35.10
N GLY A 113 9.97 -7.60 -34.85
CA GLY A 113 9.86 -8.75 -35.74
C GLY A 113 11.12 -9.55 -36.06
N GLU A 114 12.32 -9.21 -35.57
CA GLU A 114 13.46 -10.12 -35.74
C GLU A 114 13.79 -10.78 -34.41
N SER A 115 13.42 -12.05 -34.29
CA SER A 115 14.05 -12.97 -33.36
C SER A 115 15.56 -12.92 -33.57
N PRO A 116 16.38 -13.00 -32.51
CA PRO A 116 17.82 -13.00 -32.66
C PRO A 116 18.21 -14.30 -33.37
N THR A 117 18.50 -14.22 -34.67
CA THR A 117 19.26 -15.26 -35.34
C THR A 117 20.68 -15.16 -34.82
N PHE A 118 20.98 -15.99 -33.81
CA PHE A 118 22.35 -16.25 -33.41
C PHE A 118 23.07 -16.86 -34.62
N LYS A 119 23.88 -16.05 -35.32
CA LYS A 119 24.91 -16.59 -36.20
C LYS A 119 26.02 -17.12 -35.31
N ALA A 120 26.03 -18.44 -35.10
CA ALA A 120 27.19 -19.13 -34.63
C ALA A 120 28.20 -19.13 -35.78
N ASP A 121 29.25 -18.31 -35.67
CA ASP A 121 30.45 -18.50 -36.47
C ASP A 121 31.07 -19.83 -36.03
N GLU A 122 30.92 -20.84 -36.89
CA GLU A 122 31.82 -21.99 -36.90
C GLU A 122 33.23 -21.48 -37.19
N SER A 123 34.10 -21.55 -36.20
CA SER A 123 35.54 -21.71 -36.46
C SER A 123 36.07 -22.86 -35.60
N SER A 124 36.31 -23.94 -36.33
CA SER A 124 37.00 -25.17 -36.00
C SER A 124 38.25 -24.99 -35.15
N PHE A 125 38.36 -25.76 -34.05
CA PHE A 125 39.66 -26.29 -33.66
C PHE A 125 39.57 -27.62 -32.88
N VAL A 126 39.79 -28.69 -33.65
CA VAL A 126 40.60 -29.88 -33.34
C VAL A 126 40.12 -30.85 -32.25
N ALA A 127 39.72 -32.01 -32.75
CA ALA A 127 39.61 -33.28 -32.06
C ALA A 127 40.90 -33.66 -31.33
N SER A 128 40.77 -34.06 -30.06
CA SER A 128 41.71 -35.00 -29.45
C SER A 128 40.91 -36.09 -28.73
N VAL A 129 40.93 -37.26 -29.36
CA VAL A 129 40.43 -38.52 -28.84
C VAL A 129 41.43 -39.02 -27.80
N GLN A 130 41.00 -39.20 -26.55
CA GLN A 130 41.64 -40.14 -25.65
C GLN A 130 40.55 -40.88 -24.86
N SER A 131 40.27 -42.10 -25.31
CA SER A 131 39.50 -43.09 -24.56
C SER A 131 40.17 -43.41 -23.23
N LYS A 132 39.38 -43.53 -22.16
CA LYS A 132 39.36 -44.69 -21.23
C LYS A 132 38.24 -44.52 -20.21
N ASN A 133 37.09 -45.10 -20.50
CA ASN A 133 36.02 -45.35 -19.54
C ASN A 133 36.29 -46.69 -18.86
N GLY A 134 36.80 -46.65 -17.63
CA GLY A 134 36.86 -47.80 -16.72
C GLY A 134 35.53 -47.92 -16.00
N LYS A 135 34.76 -48.94 -16.38
CA LYS A 135 33.51 -49.36 -15.75
C LYS A 135 33.84 -50.33 -14.62
N GLU A 136 33.63 -49.93 -13.37
CA GLU A 136 33.53 -50.88 -12.26
C GLU A 136 32.25 -50.62 -11.47
N THR A 137 31.34 -51.57 -11.61
CA THR A 137 30.21 -51.85 -10.74
C THR A 137 30.67 -52.85 -9.69
N ALA A 138 30.49 -52.56 -8.40
CA ALA A 138 30.39 -53.61 -7.39
C ALA A 138 29.63 -53.12 -6.15
N THR A 139 28.55 -53.84 -5.87
CA THR A 139 27.70 -53.86 -4.66
C THR A 139 28.44 -54.55 -3.49
N THR A 140 27.80 -54.63 -2.32
CA THR A 140 28.13 -55.39 -1.07
C THR A 140 29.13 -54.70 -0.13
N SER A 141 28.92 -54.60 1.19
CA SER A 141 27.90 -55.07 2.14
C SER A 141 27.94 -54.21 3.41
#